data_AF-A0A534IF10-F1
#
_entry.id   AF-A0A534IF10-F1
#
_cell.length_a   1.000
_cell.length_b   1.000
_cell.length_c   1.000
_cell.angle_alpha   90.00
_cell.angle_beta   90.00
_cell.angle_gamma   90.00
#
_symmetry.space_group_name_H-M   'P 1'
#
loop_
_entity.id
_entity.type
_entity.pdbx_description
1 polymer ?
#
loop_
_entity_poly.entity_id
_entity_poly.type
_entity_poly.pdbx_seq_one_letter_code
_entity_poly.pdbx_strand_id
1 'polypeptide(L)'
;MPLDSWVRRLVPVLTVAVMLTAGLNAGRVSGWTPGGGSCNGGWRMISQQDDSFLWQETFLPFRSAAWTGTVQLWENWDSHCYVIDVRLIYTGTNAGGHLAVNGNVFVSFTVQYPNPFADYGNVAQDAYGDLTTWTPANDSAVQSRFNINDRGADEFLLQAPGGPFVLSEVTATFELPLQLVGHTVYAQAHVGANLCECSAKPVDVPGQTPPPLTQIWGVYIHAHDDDWQLFLAPDGYFDLQNSNHILVVYVTAGDAGQGQSYWSAREQGADASVRYIAGAGLNESSASVAYCYTGQFQVCHDVWTWTYGPAVSVFMRLPDGGVHGGGFPSTNYETLEKLRDGQIASINAVDGSARYDGWSDLTSTLAAIINAYAPHDSTTSVHAPDFDRDLQTTQAPECYNCSDHADHLAVGDAVNDITIGQNAPWRRAWYIDYPICWADPRFPENLDSNAYSVKKATFMAYSDKVKELTGVDEYAQMPWFWENCFHRDYFRSV
;
A
#
# COMPACT_ATOMS: atom_id res chain seq x y z
N MET A 1 89.90 -24.76 29.73
CA MET A 1 88.69 -24.08 29.22
C MET A 1 87.50 -24.68 29.97
N PRO A 2 86.80 -23.93 30.84
CA PRO A 2 86.21 -24.50 32.07
C PRO A 2 84.69 -24.75 31.97
N LEU A 3 84.20 -25.85 32.59
CA LEU A 3 83.31 -25.95 33.79
C LEU A 3 81.83 -25.57 33.50
N ASP A 4 80.76 -26.16 34.04
CA ASP A 4 80.48 -27.25 34.99
C ASP A 4 78.94 -27.48 34.92
N SER A 5 78.46 -28.72 34.96
CA SER A 5 77.66 -29.31 36.06
C SER A 5 76.18 -28.87 36.22
N TRP A 6 75.37 -29.88 36.56
CA TRP A 6 73.93 -29.87 36.76
C TRP A 6 73.48 -29.04 37.98
N VAL A 7 72.20 -28.61 38.03
CA VAL A 7 71.23 -28.86 39.13
C VAL A 7 69.98 -27.92 39.12
N ARG A 8 68.78 -28.56 39.14
CA ARG A 8 67.47 -28.18 39.78
C ARG A 8 66.65 -26.97 39.29
N ARG A 9 65.38 -27.20 38.93
CA ARG A 9 64.20 -27.24 39.86
C ARG A 9 62.88 -27.45 39.07
N LEU A 10 62.14 -28.50 39.46
CA LEU A 10 60.70 -28.65 39.25
C LEU A 10 59.96 -27.76 40.26
N VAL A 11 59.00 -26.96 39.80
CA VAL A 11 57.87 -26.41 40.58
C VAL A 11 56.64 -26.40 39.65
N PRO A 12 55.46 -26.83 40.11
CA PRO A 12 54.34 -27.19 39.24
C PRO A 12 53.45 -25.99 38.96
N VAL A 13 53.00 -25.83 37.71
CA VAL A 13 51.83 -24.98 37.41
C VAL A 13 50.62 -25.90 37.42
N LEU A 14 49.75 -25.68 38.42
CA LEU A 14 48.44 -26.31 38.55
C LEU A 14 47.62 -26.08 37.27
N THR A 15 47.31 -27.15 36.54
CA THR A 15 46.19 -27.16 35.60
C THR A 15 44.91 -27.34 36.39
N VAL A 16 44.23 -26.25 36.72
CA VAL A 16 42.83 -26.32 37.18
C VAL A 16 41.98 -26.55 35.94
N ALA A 17 41.56 -27.80 35.74
CA ALA A 17 40.50 -28.15 34.81
C ALA A 17 39.18 -27.62 35.38
N VAL A 18 38.76 -26.43 34.92
CA VAL A 18 37.36 -26.02 35.06
C VAL A 18 36.59 -26.80 34.01
N MET A 19 35.85 -27.81 34.46
CA MET A 19 34.79 -28.43 33.66
C MET A 19 33.73 -27.35 33.40
N LEU A 20 33.82 -26.68 32.25
CA LEU A 20 32.65 -26.06 31.66
C LEU A 20 31.77 -27.21 31.17
N THR A 21 30.70 -27.47 31.91
CA THR A 21 29.56 -28.24 31.43
C THR A 21 29.06 -27.58 30.16
N ALA A 22 29.48 -28.09 29.00
CA ALA A 22 28.82 -27.84 27.75
C ALA A 22 27.43 -28.46 27.86
N GLY A 23 26.47 -27.65 28.30
CA GLY A 23 25.06 -27.93 28.08
C GLY A 23 24.85 -27.93 26.57
N LEU A 24 24.95 -29.12 25.97
CA LEU A 24 24.43 -29.38 24.63
C LEU A 24 22.92 -29.20 24.71
N ASN A 25 22.45 -27.96 24.60
CA ASN A 25 21.12 -27.71 24.10
C ASN A 25 21.14 -28.14 22.65
N ALA A 26 20.78 -29.40 22.42
CA ALA A 26 20.30 -29.83 21.12
C ALA A 26 19.16 -28.89 20.74
N GLY A 27 19.46 -27.91 19.89
CA GLY A 27 18.46 -27.08 19.25
C GLY A 27 17.48 -28.04 18.59
N ARG A 28 16.28 -28.13 19.17
CA ARG A 28 15.15 -28.72 18.45
C ARG A 28 14.92 -27.81 17.27
N VAL A 29 15.38 -28.23 16.10
CA VAL A 29 14.81 -27.76 14.84
C VAL A 29 13.38 -28.28 14.85
N SER A 30 12.45 -27.48 15.35
CA SER A 30 11.04 -27.72 15.07
C SER A 30 10.88 -27.55 13.57
N GLY A 31 10.61 -28.64 12.86
CA GLY A 31 10.12 -28.56 11.50
C GLY A 31 8.86 -27.70 11.50
N TRP A 32 9.00 -26.45 11.09
CA TRP A 32 7.91 -25.52 10.93
C TRP A 32 7.41 -25.67 9.50
N THR A 33 6.19 -26.16 9.35
CA THR A 33 5.40 -26.05 8.13
C THR A 33 4.70 -24.69 8.16
N PRO A 34 4.97 -23.77 7.22
CA PRO A 34 4.27 -22.49 7.13
C PRO A 34 2.85 -22.66 6.56
N GLY A 35 1.92 -21.80 7.00
CA GLY A 35 0.65 -21.56 6.30
C GLY A 35 -0.59 -22.31 6.80
N GLY A 36 -0.92 -22.25 8.10
CA GLY A 36 -2.21 -22.80 8.56
C GLY A 36 -2.51 -22.83 10.06
N GLY A 37 -1.79 -22.09 10.92
CA GLY A 37 -2.05 -22.05 12.37
C GLY A 37 -2.23 -20.62 12.87
N SER A 38 -3.07 -20.41 13.89
CA SER A 38 -3.22 -19.09 14.53
C SER A 38 -1.91 -18.68 15.22
N CYS A 39 -1.32 -17.56 14.81
CA CYS A 39 -0.22 -16.92 15.53
C CYS A 39 -0.75 -15.79 16.43
N ASN A 40 -0.09 -15.60 17.57
CA ASN A 40 -0.25 -14.36 18.33
C ASN A 40 0.57 -13.28 17.63
N GLY A 41 -0.12 -12.32 17.03
CA GLY A 41 0.51 -11.15 16.43
C GLY A 41 1.28 -10.33 17.47
N GLY A 42 2.20 -9.50 16.99
CA GLY A 42 3.03 -8.63 17.82
C GLY A 42 4.53 -8.90 17.75
N TRP A 43 5.27 -8.01 18.41
CA TRP A 43 6.73 -7.99 18.44
C TRP A 43 7.33 -9.16 19.21
N ARG A 44 8.40 -9.74 18.64
CA ARG A 44 9.23 -10.78 19.27
C ARG A 44 10.70 -10.56 18.94
N MET A 45 11.56 -10.86 19.91
CA MET A 45 12.99 -10.96 19.68
C MET A 45 13.30 -12.31 19.03
N ILE A 46 13.91 -12.26 17.84
CA ILE A 46 14.26 -13.44 17.05
C ILE A 46 15.65 -13.93 17.38
N SER A 47 16.61 -13.00 17.47
CA SER A 47 17.99 -13.32 17.78
C SER A 47 18.65 -12.20 18.57
N GLN A 48 19.70 -12.55 19.30
CA GLN A 48 20.58 -11.61 19.98
C GLN A 48 22.02 -12.13 19.88
N GLN A 49 22.96 -11.24 19.58
CA GLN A 49 24.38 -11.57 19.45
C GLN A 49 25.25 -10.52 20.13
N ASP A 50 26.37 -10.94 20.72
CA ASP A 50 27.41 -10.02 21.20
C ASP A 50 28.10 -9.35 20.02
N ASP A 51 28.15 -8.02 20.04
CA ASP A 51 28.79 -7.18 19.02
C ASP A 51 29.91 -6.29 19.58
N SER A 52 30.33 -6.57 20.81
CA SER A 52 31.39 -5.86 21.52
C SER A 52 32.73 -5.88 20.77
N PHE A 53 33.47 -4.77 20.84
CA PHE A 53 34.82 -4.66 20.26
C PHE A 53 35.73 -3.71 21.06
N LEU A 54 37.04 -3.84 20.82
CA LEU A 54 38.06 -2.90 21.29
C LEU A 54 39.00 -2.56 20.14
N TRP A 55 39.09 -1.27 19.81
CA TRP A 55 40.08 -0.70 18.91
C TRP A 55 41.02 0.24 19.66
N GLN A 56 42.32 0.09 19.42
CA GLN A 56 43.37 0.93 20.00
C GLN A 56 44.42 1.27 18.94
N GLU A 57 44.75 2.55 18.86
CA GLU A 57 45.82 3.06 18.01
C GLU A 57 47.18 2.68 18.61
N THR A 58 48.06 2.09 17.79
CA THR A 58 49.35 1.54 18.25
C THR A 58 50.44 2.59 18.45
N PHE A 59 50.22 3.81 17.95
CA PHE A 59 51.16 4.93 18.04
C PHE A 59 50.43 6.20 18.49
N LEU A 60 51.20 7.24 18.86
CA LEU A 60 50.64 8.55 19.22
C LEU A 60 49.70 9.04 18.10
N PRO A 61 48.48 9.52 18.43
CA PRO A 61 48.04 10.00 19.75
C PRO A 61 47.37 8.98 20.71
N PHE A 62 47.46 7.66 20.48
CA PHE A 62 46.86 6.61 21.34
C PHE A 62 45.35 6.72 21.51
N ARG A 63 44.63 6.98 20.41
CA ARG A 63 43.16 6.96 20.42
C ARG A 63 42.64 5.55 20.67
N SER A 64 41.45 5.47 21.25
CA SER A 64 40.78 4.18 21.44
C SER A 64 39.28 4.32 21.36
N ALA A 65 38.61 3.25 20.93
CA ALA A 65 37.17 3.10 20.96
C ALA A 65 36.85 1.68 21.44
N ALA A 66 35.96 1.57 22.42
CA ALA A 66 35.52 0.30 22.97
C ALA A 66 33.99 0.32 23.08
N TRP A 67 33.35 -0.64 22.44
CA TRP A 67 31.92 -0.88 22.53
C TRP A 67 31.68 -2.16 23.32
N THR A 68 30.76 -2.11 24.28
CA THR A 68 30.27 -3.28 25.01
C THR A 68 28.76 -3.33 24.86
N GLY A 69 28.27 -4.28 24.08
CA GLY A 69 26.87 -4.33 23.68
C GLY A 69 26.48 -5.61 22.95
N THR A 70 25.24 -5.61 22.50
CA THR A 70 24.65 -6.67 21.69
C THR A 70 23.83 -6.06 20.57
N VAL A 71 23.70 -6.79 19.47
CA VAL A 71 22.66 -6.57 18.46
C VAL A 71 21.49 -7.52 18.69
N GLN A 72 20.26 -7.00 18.62
CA GLN A 72 19.02 -7.77 18.68
C GLN A 72 18.23 -7.62 17.37
N LEU A 73 17.75 -8.74 16.83
CA LEU A 73 16.74 -8.74 15.76
C LEU A 73 15.36 -8.92 16.37
N TRP A 74 14.44 -8.06 15.97
CA TRP A 74 13.03 -8.12 16.32
C TRP A 74 12.16 -8.19 15.07
N GLU A 75 11.13 -9.01 15.11
CA GLU A 75 10.10 -9.08 14.07
C GLU A 75 8.72 -8.85 14.71
N ASN A 76 7.85 -8.14 14.00
CA ASN A 76 6.43 -8.04 14.31
C ASN A 76 5.67 -8.96 13.36
N TRP A 77 4.90 -9.93 13.86
CA TRP A 77 4.03 -10.72 12.97
C TRP A 77 2.57 -10.33 13.09
N ASP A 78 1.81 -10.60 12.04
CA ASP A 78 0.35 -10.56 12.04
C ASP A 78 -0.27 -11.84 12.66
N SER A 79 -1.61 -11.95 12.59
CA SER A 79 -2.36 -13.12 13.06
C SER A 79 -2.13 -14.39 12.23
N HIS A 80 -1.52 -14.27 11.05
CA HIS A 80 -1.25 -15.36 10.09
C HIS A 80 0.23 -15.77 10.04
N CYS A 81 1.04 -15.26 10.98
CA CYS A 81 2.46 -15.54 11.10
C CYS A 81 3.36 -14.88 10.05
N TYR A 82 2.89 -13.85 9.35
CA TYR A 82 3.71 -13.09 8.40
C TYR A 82 4.42 -11.93 9.10
N VAL A 83 5.68 -11.69 8.72
CA VAL A 83 6.48 -10.55 9.19
C VAL A 83 5.98 -9.28 8.53
N ILE A 84 5.41 -8.38 9.33
CA ILE A 84 4.88 -7.08 8.89
C ILE A 84 5.78 -5.91 9.28
N ASP A 85 6.77 -6.15 10.16
CA ASP A 85 7.78 -5.15 10.54
C ASP A 85 9.05 -5.85 11.06
N VAL A 86 10.21 -5.24 10.87
CA VAL A 86 11.52 -5.76 11.28
C VAL A 86 12.35 -4.64 11.89
N ARG A 87 12.96 -4.90 13.05
CA ARG A 87 13.88 -3.96 13.70
C ARG A 87 15.18 -4.63 14.09
N LEU A 88 16.27 -3.90 13.91
CA LEU A 88 17.59 -4.26 14.39
C LEU A 88 18.05 -3.24 15.40
N ILE A 89 18.37 -3.70 16.61
CA ILE A 89 18.62 -2.82 17.76
C ILE A 89 20.04 -3.06 18.28
N TYR A 90 20.88 -2.03 18.21
CA TYR A 90 22.12 -1.96 18.99
C TYR A 90 21.77 -1.59 20.43
N THR A 91 22.22 -2.39 21.38
CA THR A 91 21.90 -2.23 22.81
C THR A 91 22.95 -2.92 23.68
N GLY A 92 22.63 -3.22 24.94
CA GLY A 92 23.45 -3.99 25.88
C GLY A 92 22.61 -4.52 27.03
N THR A 93 23.24 -5.15 28.04
CA THR A 93 22.50 -5.82 29.11
C THR A 93 21.77 -4.84 30.04
N ASN A 94 20.49 -5.13 30.33
CA ASN A 94 19.61 -4.51 31.34
C ASN A 94 19.37 -2.98 31.28
N ALA A 95 20.17 -2.19 30.57
CA ALA A 95 20.01 -0.73 30.45
C ALA A 95 20.47 -0.12 29.10
N GLY A 96 20.92 -0.92 28.13
CA GLY A 96 21.56 -0.42 26.90
C GLY A 96 23.07 -0.73 26.87
N GLY A 97 23.75 -0.34 25.78
CA GLY A 97 25.17 -0.57 25.58
C GLY A 97 26.06 0.51 26.20
N HIS A 98 27.36 0.24 26.23
CA HIS A 98 28.37 1.17 26.73
C HIS A 98 29.42 1.44 25.64
N LEU A 99 29.65 2.72 25.36
CA LEU A 99 30.71 3.17 24.47
C LEU A 99 31.75 3.98 25.26
N ALA A 100 33.00 3.56 25.24
CA ALA A 100 34.14 4.31 25.75
C ALA A 100 35.04 4.77 24.60
N VAL A 101 35.30 6.06 24.51
CA VAL A 101 36.12 6.68 23.46
C VAL A 101 37.20 7.54 24.09
N ASN A 102 38.41 7.51 23.54
CA ASN A 102 39.50 8.38 23.93
C ASN A 102 40.12 9.06 22.70
N GLY A 103 40.19 10.39 22.75
CA GLY A 103 40.72 11.24 21.69
C GLY A 103 39.69 11.51 20.57
N ASN A 104 40.16 12.12 19.48
CA ASN A 104 39.30 12.53 18.37
C ASN A 104 39.06 11.36 17.40
N VAL A 105 38.09 10.51 17.72
CA VAL A 105 37.62 9.40 16.89
C VAL A 105 36.10 9.24 17.10
N PHE A 106 35.41 8.75 16.07
CA PHE A 106 33.98 8.44 16.13
C PHE A 106 33.74 6.94 15.94
N VAL A 107 32.56 6.47 16.34
CA VAL A 107 32.03 5.15 16.03
C VAL A 107 30.71 5.31 15.29
N SER A 108 30.60 4.67 14.12
CA SER A 108 29.43 4.66 13.26
C SER A 108 28.71 3.32 13.38
N PHE A 109 27.40 3.35 13.62
CA PHE A 109 26.52 2.19 13.65
C PHE A 109 25.55 2.26 12.47
N THR A 110 25.48 1.18 11.69
CA THR A 110 24.65 1.08 10.48
C THR A 110 24.25 -0.36 10.22
N VAL A 111 23.16 -0.59 9.51
CA VAL A 111 22.82 -1.90 8.95
C VAL A 111 23.22 -1.95 7.48
N GLN A 112 24.01 -2.95 7.08
CA GLN A 112 24.56 -3.07 5.74
C GLN A 112 24.04 -4.32 5.03
N TYR A 113 23.73 -4.21 3.74
CA TYR A 113 23.37 -5.31 2.86
C TYR A 113 23.67 -4.93 1.39
N PRO A 114 24.32 -5.81 0.60
CA PRO A 114 24.71 -7.18 0.93
C PRO A 114 26.07 -7.33 1.62
N ASN A 115 26.89 -6.27 1.74
CA ASN A 115 28.22 -6.39 2.35
C ASN A 115 28.48 -5.29 3.38
N PRO A 116 29.27 -5.56 4.43
CA PRO A 116 29.83 -4.51 5.28
C PRO A 116 30.87 -3.66 4.51
N PHE A 117 31.24 -2.53 5.09
CA PHE A 117 32.23 -1.61 4.50
C PHE A 117 33.52 -1.49 5.35
N ALA A 118 34.67 -1.49 4.67
CA ALA A 118 35.96 -1.18 5.30
C ALA A 118 36.39 0.28 5.11
N ASP A 119 35.91 0.93 4.05
CA ASP A 119 36.12 2.35 3.78
C ASP A 119 34.85 3.12 4.14
N TYR A 120 34.94 4.00 5.13
CA TYR A 120 33.91 4.91 5.58
C TYR A 120 33.37 5.80 4.46
N GLY A 121 34.14 6.08 3.41
CA GLY A 121 33.62 6.72 2.20
C GLY A 121 32.48 5.94 1.54
N ASN A 122 32.37 4.64 1.81
CA ASN A 122 31.32 3.75 1.30
C ASN A 122 30.22 3.46 2.34
N VAL A 123 30.18 4.17 3.48
CA VAL A 123 29.18 3.95 4.55
C VAL A 123 27.74 3.91 4.01
N ALA A 124 27.46 4.72 2.99
CA ALA A 124 26.14 4.86 2.38
C ALA A 124 25.84 3.81 1.29
N GLN A 125 26.84 3.13 0.74
CA GLN A 125 26.70 2.33 -0.48
C GLN A 125 25.74 1.15 -0.30
N ASP A 126 25.92 0.39 0.78
CA ASP A 126 25.15 -0.83 1.11
C ASP A 126 24.27 -0.61 2.36
N ALA A 127 24.14 0.63 2.84
CA ALA A 127 23.34 0.93 4.02
C ALA A 127 21.84 0.77 3.78
N TYR A 128 21.15 0.27 4.81
CA TYR A 128 19.70 0.13 4.92
C TYR A 128 19.23 0.51 6.33
N GLY A 129 17.94 0.86 6.41
CA GLY A 129 17.21 0.99 7.67
C GLY A 129 17.12 2.43 8.19
N ASP A 130 15.95 2.77 8.73
CA ASP A 130 15.61 4.07 9.31
C ASP A 130 15.88 4.05 10.82
N LEU A 131 16.62 5.02 11.33
CA LEU A 131 16.91 5.18 12.75
C LEU A 131 15.68 5.79 13.47
N THR A 132 14.84 4.94 14.03
CA THR A 132 13.54 5.36 14.60
C THR A 132 13.62 5.76 16.08
N THR A 133 14.48 5.11 16.86
CA THR A 133 14.65 5.40 18.29
C THR A 133 16.10 5.23 18.73
N TRP A 134 16.61 6.18 19.50
CA TRP A 134 17.96 6.10 20.06
C TRP A 134 18.07 6.78 21.42
N THR A 135 19.03 6.32 22.21
CA THR A 135 19.33 6.84 23.55
C THR A 135 20.84 6.88 23.73
N PRO A 136 21.40 7.89 24.43
CA PRO A 136 20.75 9.14 24.83
C PRO A 136 20.50 10.08 23.63
N ALA A 137 19.29 10.61 23.47
CA ALA A 137 18.95 11.42 22.29
C ALA A 137 19.55 12.85 22.31
N ASN A 138 19.78 13.42 23.49
CA ASN A 138 20.17 14.82 23.68
C ASN A 138 21.64 15.00 24.11
N ASP A 139 22.48 13.97 23.97
CA ASP A 139 23.91 14.08 24.31
C ASP A 139 24.69 14.71 23.16
N SER A 140 25.58 15.66 23.46
CA SER A 140 26.43 16.32 22.46
C SER A 140 27.38 15.40 21.69
N ALA A 141 27.65 14.20 22.22
CA ALA A 141 28.46 13.19 21.56
C ALA A 141 27.69 12.38 20.51
N VAL A 142 26.36 12.49 20.47
CA VAL A 142 25.48 11.72 19.59
C VAL A 142 25.14 12.54 18.35
N GLN A 143 25.34 11.94 17.18
CA GLN A 143 25.02 12.53 15.88
C GLN A 143 24.25 11.49 15.04
N SER A 144 22.96 11.74 14.83
CA SER A 144 22.16 10.99 13.87
C SER A 144 22.29 11.63 12.48
N ARG A 145 22.61 10.85 11.46
CA ARG A 145 22.58 11.31 10.06
C ARG A 145 21.50 10.57 9.33
N PHE A 146 20.48 11.32 8.92
CA PHE A 146 19.33 10.77 8.23
C PHE A 146 19.54 10.77 6.72
N ASN A 147 19.00 9.76 6.04
CA ASN A 147 19.00 9.62 4.58
C ASN A 147 20.39 9.73 3.96
N ILE A 148 21.34 8.94 4.46
CA ILE A 148 22.72 8.91 3.93
C ILE A 148 22.80 8.35 2.50
N ASN A 149 21.71 7.75 2.00
CA ASN A 149 21.55 7.32 0.61
C ASN A 149 20.09 7.46 0.12
N ASP A 150 19.87 7.24 -1.18
CA ASP A 150 18.55 7.32 -1.84
C ASP A 150 17.56 6.23 -1.38
N ARG A 151 18.01 5.25 -0.57
CA ARG A 151 17.15 4.21 0.03
C ARG A 151 16.61 4.62 1.41
N GLY A 152 16.91 5.84 1.86
CA GLY A 152 16.50 6.35 3.16
C GLY A 152 17.22 5.70 4.33
N ALA A 153 18.42 5.15 4.12
CA ALA A 153 19.19 4.58 5.20
C ALA A 153 19.78 5.66 6.11
N ASP A 154 19.93 5.34 7.39
CA ASP A 154 20.46 6.26 8.39
C ASP A 154 21.75 5.76 9.03
N GLU A 155 22.49 6.68 9.64
CA GLU A 155 23.70 6.41 10.40
C GLU A 155 23.54 6.95 11.83
N PHE A 156 23.85 6.11 12.82
CA PHE A 156 23.98 6.53 14.21
C PHE A 156 25.45 6.65 14.57
N LEU A 157 25.92 7.88 14.77
CA LEU A 157 27.33 8.19 14.98
C LEU A 157 27.58 8.75 16.38
N LEU A 158 28.59 8.22 17.05
CA LEU A 158 29.01 8.62 18.39
C LEU A 158 30.45 9.13 18.37
N GLN A 159 30.69 10.36 18.83
CA GLN A 159 32.00 10.99 18.83
C GLN A 159 32.28 11.73 20.13
N ALA A 160 33.44 11.49 20.74
CA ALA A 160 33.86 12.20 21.94
C ALA A 160 34.21 13.67 21.66
N PRO A 161 34.00 14.59 22.63
CA PRO A 161 34.33 16.01 22.50
C PRO A 161 35.84 16.32 22.57
N GLY A 162 36.73 15.34 22.33
CA GLY A 162 38.18 15.52 22.24
C GLY A 162 39.02 14.97 23.40
N GLY A 163 38.45 14.19 24.32
CA GLY A 163 39.14 13.53 25.43
C GLY A 163 38.49 12.19 25.83
N PRO A 164 38.94 11.55 26.93
CA PRO A 164 38.31 10.34 27.45
C PRO A 164 36.82 10.59 27.77
N PHE A 165 35.95 9.78 27.19
CA PHE A 165 34.50 9.91 27.28
C PHE A 165 33.86 8.53 27.36
N VAL A 166 32.82 8.39 28.18
CA VAL A 166 32.03 7.16 28.30
C VAL A 166 30.56 7.52 28.19
N LEU A 167 29.88 6.88 27.24
CA LEU A 167 28.43 6.93 27.07
C LEU A 167 27.84 5.59 27.50
N SER A 168 26.81 5.65 28.33
CA SER A 168 26.07 4.46 28.80
C SER A 168 24.63 4.54 28.33
N GLU A 169 23.91 3.43 28.47
CA GLU A 169 22.51 3.32 28.04
C GLU A 169 22.32 3.61 26.55
N VAL A 170 23.35 3.26 25.76
CA VAL A 170 23.34 3.48 24.32
C VAL A 170 22.40 2.49 23.68
N THR A 171 21.38 3.00 22.99
CA THR A 171 20.51 2.21 22.13
C THR A 171 20.35 2.88 20.78
N ALA A 172 20.31 2.10 19.70
CA ALA A 172 19.95 2.58 18.37
C ALA A 172 19.12 1.52 17.66
N THR A 173 17.86 1.85 17.37
CA THR A 173 16.90 0.98 16.69
C THR A 173 16.77 1.40 15.24
N PHE A 174 17.13 0.50 14.35
CA PHE A 174 16.93 0.63 12.91
C PHE A 174 15.71 -0.18 12.49
N GLU A 175 14.72 0.46 11.87
CA GLU A 175 13.61 -0.22 11.21
C GLU A 175 14.04 -0.64 9.81
N LEU A 176 13.90 -1.92 9.48
CA LEU A 176 14.40 -2.50 8.25
C LEU A 176 13.26 -2.72 7.26
N PRO A 177 13.47 -2.44 5.96
CA PRO A 177 12.44 -2.71 4.96
C PRO A 177 12.22 -4.22 4.84
N LEU A 178 10.95 -4.62 4.69
CA LEU A 178 10.52 -6.01 4.62
C LEU A 178 11.19 -6.82 3.50
N GLN A 179 11.69 -6.17 2.45
CA GLN A 179 12.47 -6.82 1.39
C GLN A 179 13.77 -7.49 1.88
N LEU A 180 14.24 -7.20 3.10
CA LEU A 180 15.40 -7.85 3.71
C LEU A 180 15.05 -9.15 4.43
N VAL A 181 13.77 -9.47 4.59
CA VAL A 181 13.32 -10.77 5.09
C VAL A 181 13.74 -11.87 4.09
N GLY A 182 14.31 -12.95 4.61
CA GLY A 182 14.95 -14.01 3.84
C GLY A 182 16.43 -13.77 3.50
N HIS A 183 16.98 -12.61 3.89
CA HIS A 183 18.38 -12.25 3.65
C HIS A 183 19.19 -12.17 4.96
N THR A 184 20.52 -12.20 4.83
CA THR A 184 21.46 -11.92 5.92
C THR A 184 21.93 -10.47 5.80
N VAL A 185 21.62 -9.65 6.80
CA VAL A 185 22.12 -8.28 6.92
C VAL A 185 23.34 -8.23 7.84
N TYR A 186 24.09 -7.14 7.82
CA TYR A 186 25.26 -6.93 8.68
C TYR A 186 25.02 -5.76 9.61
N ALA A 187 24.90 -6.05 10.91
CA ALA A 187 24.97 -5.02 11.93
C ALA A 187 26.44 -4.60 12.07
N GLN A 188 26.77 -3.42 11.57
CA GLN A 188 28.13 -2.93 11.53
C GLN A 188 28.38 -1.78 12.49
N ALA A 189 29.47 -1.89 13.27
CA ALA A 189 30.09 -0.80 14.01
C ALA A 189 31.49 -0.52 13.42
N HIS A 190 31.70 0.70 12.91
CA HIS A 190 32.94 1.13 12.25
C HIS A 190 33.60 2.29 13.01
N VAL A 191 34.92 2.25 13.16
CA VAL A 191 35.67 3.27 13.90
C VAL A 191 36.40 4.23 12.95
N GLY A 192 36.10 5.52 13.09
CA GLY A 192 36.77 6.61 12.38
C GLY A 192 36.69 6.51 10.85
N ALA A 193 37.48 7.34 10.16
CA ALA A 193 37.68 7.21 8.73
C ALA A 193 38.66 6.06 8.48
N ASN A 194 38.13 4.86 8.28
CA ASN A 194 38.85 3.66 7.82
C ASN A 194 39.87 3.14 8.85
N LEU A 195 39.59 3.33 10.14
CA LEU A 195 40.50 2.85 11.18
C LEU A 195 40.26 1.37 11.48
N CYS A 196 38.99 0.93 11.44
CA CYS A 196 38.62 -0.45 11.70
C CYS A 196 37.13 -0.74 11.41
N GLU A 197 36.87 -1.79 10.65
CA GLU A 197 35.58 -2.52 10.63
C GLU A 197 35.56 -3.45 11.86
N CYS A 198 35.24 -2.88 13.03
CA CYS A 198 35.53 -3.56 14.30
C CYS A 198 34.49 -4.60 14.69
N SER A 199 33.26 -4.44 14.21
CA SER A 199 32.19 -5.41 14.37
C SER A 199 31.31 -5.37 13.14
N ALA A 200 31.16 -6.50 12.46
CA ALA A 200 30.21 -6.68 11.36
C ALA A 200 29.50 -8.02 11.60
N LYS A 201 28.41 -7.98 12.36
CA LYS A 201 27.69 -9.19 12.77
C LYS A 201 26.66 -9.57 11.71
N PRO A 202 26.78 -10.76 11.10
CA PRO A 202 25.73 -11.26 10.23
C PRO A 202 24.49 -11.57 11.08
N VAL A 203 23.35 -11.06 10.63
CA VAL A 203 22.04 -11.27 11.25
C VAL A 203 21.11 -11.79 10.17
N ASP A 204 20.75 -13.06 10.26
CA ASP A 204 19.74 -13.65 9.38
C ASP A 204 18.36 -13.10 9.76
N VAL A 205 17.55 -12.74 8.75
CA VAL A 205 16.16 -12.32 8.92
C VAL A 205 15.25 -13.46 8.41
N PRO A 206 14.96 -14.49 9.23
CA PRO A 206 14.50 -15.80 8.76
C PRO A 206 13.02 -15.89 8.40
N GLY A 207 12.20 -14.88 8.74
CA GLY A 207 10.76 -14.94 8.57
C GLY A 207 10.28 -14.96 7.10
N GLN A 208 8.97 -14.85 6.91
CA GLN A 208 8.36 -14.63 5.61
C GLN A 208 7.50 -13.38 5.69
N THR A 209 7.70 -12.45 4.76
CA THR A 209 6.73 -11.38 4.56
C THR A 209 5.40 -11.98 4.13
N PRO A 210 4.30 -11.24 4.25
CA PRO A 210 3.12 -11.56 3.45
C PRO A 210 3.59 -11.81 2.00
N PRO A 211 2.99 -12.78 1.30
CA PRO A 211 3.19 -12.83 -0.15
C PRO A 211 2.97 -11.41 -0.70
N PRO A 212 3.81 -10.93 -1.64
CA PRO A 212 3.52 -9.67 -2.34
C PRO A 212 2.05 -9.68 -2.73
N LEU A 213 1.32 -8.58 -2.60
CA LEU A 213 -0.05 -8.54 -3.09
C LEU A 213 0.00 -8.83 -4.61
N THR A 214 -0.26 -10.08 -4.98
CA THR A 214 -0.15 -10.58 -6.36
C THR A 214 -1.36 -10.19 -7.21
N GLN A 215 -2.24 -9.34 -6.70
CA GLN A 215 -3.45 -8.92 -7.39
C GLN A 215 -3.29 -7.48 -7.84
N ILE A 216 -3.15 -7.31 -9.15
CA ILE A 216 -3.39 -6.04 -9.83
C ILE A 216 -4.91 -5.81 -9.82
N TRP A 217 -5.33 -4.59 -9.50
CA TRP A 217 -6.75 -4.21 -9.45
C TRP A 217 -7.03 -3.08 -10.44
N GLY A 218 -8.01 -3.32 -11.32
CA GLY A 218 -8.70 -2.28 -12.06
C GLY A 218 -9.94 -1.84 -11.29
N VAL A 219 -9.98 -0.58 -10.87
CA VAL A 219 -11.08 0.01 -10.12
C VAL A 219 -11.86 0.93 -11.05
N TYR A 220 -13.13 0.63 -11.31
CA TYR A 220 -14.00 1.33 -12.25
C TYR A 220 -15.12 2.00 -11.47
N ILE A 221 -15.11 3.32 -11.39
CA ILE A 221 -16.07 4.10 -10.59
C ILE A 221 -16.87 4.98 -11.53
N HIS A 222 -18.19 4.83 -11.52
CA HIS A 222 -19.07 5.66 -12.35
C HIS A 222 -20.42 5.89 -11.66
N ALA A 223 -21.25 6.76 -12.23
CA ALA A 223 -22.49 7.21 -11.61
C ALA A 223 -23.58 6.15 -11.65
N HIS A 224 -23.85 5.57 -12.81
CA HIS A 224 -25.01 4.71 -13.07
C HIS A 224 -24.60 3.29 -13.51
N ASP A 225 -25.54 2.35 -13.41
CA ASP A 225 -25.32 0.90 -13.58
C ASP A 225 -24.92 0.44 -15.00
N ASP A 226 -25.06 1.33 -16.00
CA ASP A 226 -24.71 1.12 -17.42
C ASP A 226 -23.43 1.84 -17.86
N ASP A 227 -22.91 2.74 -17.03
CA ASP A 227 -21.87 3.67 -17.45
C ASP A 227 -20.51 2.99 -17.63
N TRP A 228 -20.11 2.07 -16.74
CA TRP A 228 -18.80 1.43 -16.87
C TRP A 228 -18.68 0.57 -18.13
N GLN A 229 -19.77 -0.11 -18.54
CA GLN A 229 -19.83 -0.87 -19.78
C GLN A 229 -19.73 0.04 -21.00
N LEU A 230 -20.22 1.27 -20.87
CA LEU A 230 -20.36 2.20 -21.97
C LEU A 230 -19.15 3.10 -22.15
N PHE A 231 -18.55 3.56 -21.05
CA PHE A 231 -17.52 4.59 -21.07
C PHE A 231 -16.16 4.09 -20.60
N LEU A 232 -16.11 3.05 -19.76
CA LEU A 232 -14.84 2.53 -19.20
C LEU A 232 -14.44 1.16 -19.78
N ALA A 233 -15.24 0.61 -20.69
CA ALA A 233 -14.96 -0.63 -21.41
C ALA A 233 -14.24 -0.33 -22.74
N PRO A 234 -13.35 -1.22 -23.20
CA PRO A 234 -13.21 -2.64 -22.82
C PRO A 234 -12.18 -2.96 -21.70
N ASP A 235 -11.65 -1.97 -20.99
CA ASP A 235 -10.49 -2.20 -20.10
C ASP A 235 -10.75 -3.24 -18.99
N GLY A 236 -11.94 -3.23 -18.38
CA GLY A 236 -12.30 -4.21 -17.35
C GLY A 236 -12.29 -5.65 -17.86
N TYR A 237 -12.63 -5.87 -19.15
CA TYR A 237 -12.50 -7.19 -19.76
C TYR A 237 -11.03 -7.60 -19.89
N PHE A 238 -10.16 -6.69 -20.35
CA PHE A 238 -8.74 -6.99 -20.53
C PHE A 238 -8.03 -7.22 -19.20
N ASP A 239 -8.42 -6.53 -18.13
CA ASP A 239 -7.94 -6.81 -16.78
C ASP A 239 -8.25 -8.25 -16.36
N LEU A 240 -9.50 -8.70 -16.54
CA LEU A 240 -9.88 -10.08 -16.23
C LEU A 240 -9.13 -11.11 -17.09
N GLN A 241 -8.91 -10.83 -18.38
CA GLN A 241 -8.12 -11.72 -19.26
C GLN A 241 -6.65 -11.83 -18.81
N ASN A 242 -6.12 -10.78 -18.19
CA ASN A 242 -4.77 -10.77 -17.61
C ASN A 242 -4.71 -11.38 -16.20
N SER A 243 -5.80 -12.00 -15.72
CA SER A 243 -5.93 -12.52 -14.35
C SER A 243 -5.82 -11.45 -13.25
N ASN A 244 -6.13 -10.20 -13.60
CA ASN A 244 -6.29 -9.11 -12.64
C ASN A 244 -7.68 -9.20 -12.00
N HIS A 245 -7.86 -8.43 -10.93
CA HIS A 245 -9.15 -8.24 -10.27
C HIS A 245 -9.79 -6.95 -10.75
N ILE A 246 -11.12 -6.91 -10.72
CA ILE A 246 -11.85 -5.67 -10.97
C ILE A 246 -12.77 -5.34 -9.80
N LEU A 247 -12.82 -4.06 -9.46
CA LEU A 247 -13.80 -3.48 -8.54
C LEU A 247 -14.62 -2.46 -9.34
N VAL A 248 -15.92 -2.68 -9.48
CA VAL A 248 -16.84 -1.73 -10.12
C VAL A 248 -17.69 -1.08 -9.03
N VAL A 249 -17.70 0.25 -8.99
CA VAL A 249 -18.45 1.03 -8.00
C VAL A 249 -19.45 1.92 -8.70
N TYR A 250 -20.72 1.74 -8.35
CA TYR A 250 -21.86 2.51 -8.84
C TYR A 250 -22.30 3.47 -7.74
N VAL A 251 -22.12 4.77 -7.98
CA VAL A 251 -22.34 5.79 -6.94
C VAL A 251 -23.84 6.05 -6.73
N THR A 252 -24.63 6.01 -7.80
CA THR A 252 -26.09 6.18 -7.73
C THR A 252 -26.81 4.86 -8.05
N ALA A 253 -28.09 4.77 -7.71
CA ALA A 253 -28.97 3.69 -8.14
C ALA A 253 -29.46 3.88 -9.59
N GLY A 254 -29.13 5.03 -10.21
CA GLY A 254 -29.64 5.42 -11.51
C GLY A 254 -31.15 5.22 -11.63
N ASP A 255 -31.87 5.60 -10.58
CA ASP A 255 -33.29 5.30 -10.44
C ASP A 255 -34.17 6.17 -11.35
N ALA A 256 -33.67 7.27 -11.88
CA ALA A 256 -34.42 8.24 -12.68
C ALA A 256 -35.77 8.65 -12.04
N GLY A 257 -35.83 8.68 -10.71
CA GLY A 257 -37.03 8.93 -9.91
C GLY A 257 -38.04 7.78 -9.87
N GLN A 258 -37.71 6.62 -10.44
CA GLN A 258 -38.54 5.40 -10.47
C GLN A 258 -38.36 4.56 -9.21
N GLY A 259 -39.26 3.59 -9.03
CA GLY A 259 -39.25 2.70 -7.87
C GLY A 259 -38.24 1.56 -7.96
N GLN A 260 -38.17 0.78 -6.87
CA GLN A 260 -37.24 -0.35 -6.70
C GLN A 260 -37.19 -1.35 -7.84
N SER A 261 -38.32 -1.67 -8.47
CA SER A 261 -38.32 -2.60 -9.61
C SER A 261 -37.47 -2.14 -10.79
N TYR A 262 -37.28 -0.83 -10.95
CA TYR A 262 -36.46 -0.26 -12.01
C TYR A 262 -34.98 -0.30 -11.65
N TRP A 263 -34.56 0.35 -10.57
CA TRP A 263 -33.13 0.40 -10.21
C TRP A 263 -32.57 -1.00 -9.89
N SER A 264 -33.34 -1.89 -9.25
CA SER A 264 -32.87 -3.27 -8.99
C SER A 264 -32.74 -4.11 -10.27
N ALA A 265 -33.42 -3.74 -11.36
CA ALA A 265 -33.22 -4.37 -12.66
C ALA A 265 -31.93 -3.87 -13.32
N ARG A 266 -31.57 -2.59 -13.11
CA ARG A 266 -30.32 -2.01 -13.59
C ARG A 266 -29.11 -2.61 -12.86
N GLU A 267 -29.16 -2.77 -11.54
CA GLU A 267 -28.12 -3.50 -10.78
C GLU A 267 -27.92 -4.94 -11.31
N GLN A 268 -29.02 -5.65 -11.58
CA GLN A 268 -28.95 -6.98 -12.19
C GLN A 268 -28.39 -6.96 -13.60
N GLY A 269 -28.64 -5.90 -14.37
CA GLY A 269 -28.01 -5.65 -15.67
C GLY A 269 -26.50 -5.41 -15.53
N ALA A 270 -26.09 -4.60 -14.56
CA ALA A 270 -24.69 -4.32 -14.27
C ALA A 270 -23.92 -5.61 -14.03
N ASP A 271 -24.44 -6.45 -13.14
CA ASP A 271 -23.82 -7.72 -12.83
C ASP A 271 -23.98 -8.76 -13.94
N ALA A 272 -24.93 -8.62 -14.87
CA ALA A 272 -24.97 -9.45 -16.08
C ALA A 272 -23.77 -9.16 -16.99
N SER A 273 -23.36 -7.89 -17.11
CA SER A 273 -22.13 -7.51 -17.81
C SER A 273 -20.89 -8.05 -17.13
N VAL A 274 -20.79 -7.97 -15.79
CA VAL A 274 -19.68 -8.55 -15.03
C VAL A 274 -19.58 -10.06 -15.27
N ARG A 275 -20.70 -10.79 -15.14
CA ARG A 275 -20.74 -12.24 -15.42
C ARG A 275 -20.35 -12.56 -16.86
N TYR A 276 -20.74 -11.71 -17.81
CA TYR A 276 -20.37 -11.87 -19.22
C TYR A 276 -18.85 -11.79 -19.42
N ILE A 277 -18.19 -10.75 -18.90
CA ILE A 277 -16.74 -10.56 -19.12
C ILE A 277 -15.87 -11.47 -18.26
N ALA A 278 -16.32 -11.87 -17.07
CA ALA A 278 -15.61 -12.78 -16.18
C ALA A 278 -15.71 -14.25 -16.63
N GLY A 279 -16.79 -14.59 -17.36
CA GLY A 279 -17.06 -15.95 -17.81
C GLY A 279 -17.87 -16.76 -16.81
N ALA A 280 -18.51 -17.83 -17.30
CA ALA A 280 -19.49 -18.59 -16.54
C ALA A 280 -18.86 -19.54 -15.50
N GLY A 281 -19.64 -19.89 -14.48
CA GLY A 281 -19.31 -20.96 -13.53
C GLY A 281 -18.42 -20.54 -12.36
N LEU A 282 -18.23 -19.24 -12.15
CA LEU A 282 -17.49 -18.70 -11.01
C LEU A 282 -18.35 -18.68 -9.74
N ASN A 283 -17.68 -18.62 -8.59
CA ASN A 283 -18.36 -18.46 -7.31
C ASN A 283 -19.01 -17.09 -7.22
N GLU A 284 -20.23 -17.07 -6.69
CA GLU A 284 -21.02 -15.85 -6.54
C GLU A 284 -21.49 -15.70 -5.10
N SER A 285 -21.43 -14.48 -4.58
CA SER A 285 -22.00 -14.13 -3.28
C SER A 285 -22.44 -12.67 -3.27
N SER A 286 -23.42 -12.35 -2.43
CA SER A 286 -23.87 -10.98 -2.22
C SER A 286 -24.18 -10.73 -0.75
N ALA A 287 -23.87 -9.52 -0.30
CA ALA A 287 -24.09 -9.10 1.08
C ALA A 287 -24.20 -7.58 1.17
N SER A 288 -24.81 -7.12 2.27
CA SER A 288 -24.57 -5.77 2.76
C SER A 288 -23.25 -5.78 3.55
N VAL A 289 -22.32 -4.92 3.15
CA VAL A 289 -20.97 -4.84 3.68
C VAL A 289 -20.74 -3.46 4.28
N ALA A 290 -20.25 -3.41 5.52
CA ALA A 290 -19.87 -2.17 6.18
C ALA A 290 -18.50 -1.68 5.67
N TYR A 291 -18.47 -0.55 4.99
CA TYR A 291 -17.23 0.15 4.63
C TYR A 291 -16.98 1.28 5.61
N CYS A 292 -15.81 1.28 6.26
CA CYS A 292 -15.48 2.22 7.31
C CYS A 292 -14.25 3.05 6.98
N TYR A 293 -14.26 4.32 7.35
CA TYR A 293 -13.08 5.18 7.39
C TYR A 293 -12.94 5.83 8.77
N THR A 294 -11.73 6.33 9.08
CA THR A 294 -11.45 7.01 10.35
C THR A 294 -11.07 8.46 10.08
N GLY A 295 -11.96 9.38 10.46
CA GLY A 295 -11.67 10.81 10.56
C GLY A 295 -11.37 11.18 12.02
N GLN A 296 -12.12 12.13 12.59
CA GLN A 296 -12.10 12.37 14.03
C GLN A 296 -12.65 11.17 14.82
N PHE A 297 -13.59 10.44 14.22
CA PHE A 297 -14.18 9.20 14.73
C PHE A 297 -14.28 8.19 13.58
N GLN A 298 -14.51 6.92 13.90
CA GLN A 298 -14.82 5.90 12.90
C GLN A 298 -16.26 6.10 12.39
N VAL A 299 -16.41 6.15 11.08
CA VAL A 299 -17.69 6.20 10.37
C VAL A 299 -17.79 4.95 9.50
N CYS A 300 -18.95 4.31 9.47
CA CYS A 300 -19.21 3.10 8.69
C CYS A 300 -20.54 3.21 7.98
N HIS A 301 -20.58 2.81 6.70
CA HIS A 301 -21.81 2.71 5.92
C HIS A 301 -21.99 1.30 5.38
N ASP A 302 -23.21 0.78 5.52
CA ASP A 302 -23.60 -0.49 4.95
C ASP A 302 -23.95 -0.29 3.47
N VAL A 303 -23.19 -0.92 2.58
CA VAL A 303 -23.34 -0.80 1.13
C VAL A 303 -23.56 -2.18 0.53
N TRP A 304 -24.40 -2.26 -0.50
CA TRP A 304 -24.72 -3.54 -1.14
C TRP A 304 -23.60 -3.96 -2.10
N THR A 305 -23.09 -5.18 -1.92
CA THR A 305 -21.93 -5.67 -2.65
C THR A 305 -22.19 -7.06 -3.23
N TRP A 306 -21.85 -7.24 -4.50
CA TRP A 306 -21.82 -8.52 -5.21
C TRP A 306 -20.37 -8.90 -5.51
N THR A 307 -20.06 -10.19 -5.39
CA THR A 307 -18.77 -10.75 -5.76
C THR A 307 -19.00 -11.91 -6.71
N TYR A 308 -18.33 -11.88 -7.85
CA TYR A 308 -18.38 -12.91 -8.89
C TYR A 308 -16.96 -13.26 -9.34
N GLY A 309 -16.40 -14.34 -8.78
CA GLY A 309 -15.00 -14.70 -8.99
C GLY A 309 -14.03 -13.56 -8.64
N PRO A 310 -13.19 -13.08 -9.59
CA PRO A 310 -12.25 -11.97 -9.36
C PRO A 310 -12.88 -10.57 -9.43
N ALA A 311 -14.18 -10.46 -9.74
CA ALA A 311 -14.89 -9.20 -9.87
C ALA A 311 -15.73 -8.89 -8.62
N VAL A 312 -15.74 -7.62 -8.22
CA VAL A 312 -16.57 -7.09 -7.13
C VAL A 312 -17.38 -5.91 -7.67
N SER A 313 -18.69 -5.91 -7.45
CA SER A 313 -19.60 -4.80 -7.77
C SER A 313 -20.13 -4.20 -6.47
N VAL A 314 -20.06 -2.88 -6.32
CA VAL A 314 -20.51 -2.15 -5.12
C VAL A 314 -21.55 -1.11 -5.53
N PHE A 315 -22.74 -1.19 -4.95
CA PHE A 315 -23.88 -0.34 -5.26
C PHE A 315 -24.19 0.58 -4.08
N MET A 316 -23.79 1.84 -4.18
CA MET A 316 -24.02 2.85 -3.13
C MET A 316 -25.46 3.35 -3.08
N ARG A 317 -26.21 3.16 -4.17
CA ARG A 317 -27.65 3.42 -4.29
C ARG A 317 -28.05 4.86 -3.98
N LEU A 318 -27.18 5.84 -4.21
CA LEU A 318 -27.57 7.24 -4.06
C LEU A 318 -28.58 7.65 -5.13
N PRO A 319 -29.42 8.67 -4.89
CA PRO A 319 -30.36 9.17 -5.88
C PRO A 319 -29.70 9.65 -7.16
N ASP A 320 -30.30 9.30 -8.29
CA ASP A 320 -30.01 9.91 -9.58
C ASP A 320 -30.36 11.41 -9.56
N GLY A 321 -29.40 12.25 -9.93
CA GLY A 321 -29.53 13.70 -10.00
C GLY A 321 -30.27 14.20 -11.24
N GLY A 322 -30.52 13.32 -12.21
CA GLY A 322 -30.95 13.66 -13.56
C GLY A 322 -29.89 14.45 -14.32
N VAL A 323 -30.09 14.60 -15.64
CA VAL A 323 -29.11 15.17 -16.58
C VAL A 323 -28.50 16.50 -16.10
N HIS A 324 -29.30 17.35 -15.45
CA HIS A 324 -28.88 18.69 -15.01
C HIS A 324 -28.85 18.87 -13.49
N GLY A 325 -28.78 17.78 -12.70
CA GLY A 325 -28.60 17.85 -11.25
C GLY A 325 -29.81 18.40 -10.47
N GLY A 326 -30.98 18.44 -11.10
CA GLY A 326 -32.23 18.88 -10.47
C GLY A 326 -32.76 17.92 -9.42
N GLY A 327 -32.51 16.62 -9.61
CA GLY A 327 -33.07 15.51 -8.83
C GLY A 327 -34.56 15.26 -9.13
N PHE A 328 -35.11 14.25 -8.47
CA PHE A 328 -36.50 13.84 -8.66
C PHE A 328 -37.35 14.06 -7.39
N PRO A 329 -38.67 14.31 -7.51
CA PRO A 329 -39.54 14.48 -6.34
C PRO A 329 -39.57 13.25 -5.41
N SER A 330 -39.46 12.05 -5.97
CA SER A 330 -39.44 10.78 -5.24
C SER A 330 -38.21 10.60 -4.35
N THR A 331 -37.12 11.30 -4.67
CA THR A 331 -35.85 11.28 -3.94
C THR A 331 -35.58 12.58 -3.19
N ASN A 332 -36.64 13.38 -2.93
CA ASN A 332 -36.55 14.69 -2.28
C ASN A 332 -35.63 15.69 -2.98
N TYR A 333 -35.36 15.51 -4.27
CA TYR A 333 -34.41 16.32 -5.05
C TYR A 333 -32.98 16.30 -4.50
N GLU A 334 -32.60 15.27 -3.75
CA GLU A 334 -31.21 15.06 -3.33
C GLU A 334 -30.36 14.65 -4.54
N THR A 335 -29.18 15.23 -4.71
CA THR A 335 -28.27 14.94 -5.84
C THR A 335 -26.81 15.00 -5.38
N LEU A 336 -25.91 14.30 -6.10
CA LEU A 336 -24.47 14.35 -5.83
C LEU A 336 -23.92 15.77 -5.96
N GLU A 337 -24.35 16.51 -6.98
CA GLU A 337 -23.95 17.89 -7.23
C GLU A 337 -24.27 18.81 -6.03
N LYS A 338 -25.49 18.71 -5.49
CA LYS A 338 -25.92 19.52 -4.34
C LYS A 338 -25.16 19.15 -3.08
N LEU A 339 -24.80 17.87 -2.90
CA LEU A 339 -23.99 17.42 -1.77
C LEU A 339 -22.56 17.98 -1.86
N ARG A 340 -21.94 17.85 -3.04
CA ARG A 340 -20.60 18.37 -3.34
C ARG A 340 -20.51 19.86 -3.06
N ASP A 341 -21.50 20.62 -3.52
CA ASP A 341 -21.53 22.07 -3.40
C ASP A 341 -22.02 22.56 -2.02
N GLY A 342 -22.34 21.64 -1.10
CA GLY A 342 -22.82 21.96 0.25
C GLY A 342 -24.23 22.57 0.30
N GLN A 343 -25.02 22.43 -0.77
CA GLN A 343 -26.40 22.92 -0.84
C GLN A 343 -27.36 22.03 -0.06
N ILE A 344 -27.04 20.74 0.08
CA ILE A 344 -27.66 19.82 1.04
C ILE A 344 -26.61 19.33 2.03
N ALA A 345 -27.00 19.17 3.29
CA ALA A 345 -26.08 18.71 4.33
C ALA A 345 -25.76 17.20 4.23
N SER A 346 -26.52 16.46 3.42
CA SER A 346 -26.48 15.00 3.39
C SER A 346 -27.27 14.45 2.22
N ILE A 347 -26.99 13.20 1.87
CA ILE A 347 -27.75 12.41 0.90
C ILE A 347 -28.07 11.03 1.47
N ASN A 348 -29.23 10.47 1.14
CA ASN A 348 -29.67 9.16 1.62
C ASN A 348 -29.79 8.19 0.44
N ALA A 349 -29.36 6.94 0.65
CA ALA A 349 -29.59 5.88 -0.34
C ALA A 349 -31.09 5.67 -0.58
N VAL A 350 -31.49 5.36 -1.81
CA VAL A 350 -32.90 5.25 -2.22
C VAL A 350 -33.66 4.11 -1.53
N ASP A 351 -32.94 3.15 -0.94
CA ASP A 351 -33.48 2.04 -0.14
C ASP A 351 -33.38 2.29 1.37
N GLY A 352 -32.82 3.43 1.79
CA GLY A 352 -32.62 3.79 3.19
C GLY A 352 -31.49 3.04 3.90
N SER A 353 -30.63 2.32 3.17
CA SER A 353 -29.52 1.54 3.74
C SER A 353 -28.41 2.40 4.36
N ALA A 354 -28.13 3.55 3.74
CA ALA A 354 -27.05 4.44 4.15
C ALA A 354 -27.46 5.91 4.04
N ARG A 355 -26.76 6.74 4.80
CA ARG A 355 -26.88 8.19 4.80
C ARG A 355 -25.50 8.79 4.91
N TYR A 356 -25.13 9.64 3.96
CA TYR A 356 -23.82 10.29 3.93
C TYR A 356 -23.98 11.75 4.33
N ASP A 357 -23.30 12.16 5.40
CA ASP A 357 -23.35 13.50 5.97
C ASP A 357 -22.22 14.37 5.38
N GLY A 358 -22.51 14.99 4.24
CA GLY A 358 -21.62 15.90 3.52
C GLY A 358 -20.70 15.21 2.50
N TRP A 359 -20.07 16.02 1.65
CA TRP A 359 -19.22 15.53 0.56
C TRP A 359 -18.02 14.70 1.03
N SER A 360 -17.39 15.10 2.13
CA SER A 360 -16.23 14.40 2.70
C SER A 360 -16.57 12.99 3.20
N ASP A 361 -17.80 12.77 3.67
CA ASP A 361 -18.26 11.46 4.11
C ASP A 361 -18.40 10.50 2.91
N LEU A 362 -19.04 10.98 1.84
CA LEU A 362 -19.15 10.24 0.58
C LEU A 362 -17.77 9.87 0.00
N THR A 363 -16.88 10.85 -0.15
CA THR A 363 -15.55 10.62 -0.74
C THR A 363 -14.68 9.73 0.16
N SER A 364 -14.72 9.89 1.48
CA SER A 364 -13.99 9.00 2.39
C SER A 364 -14.52 7.56 2.35
N THR A 365 -15.82 7.40 2.14
CA THR A 365 -16.41 6.07 1.96
C THR A 365 -16.01 5.44 0.63
N LEU A 366 -15.99 6.20 -0.47
CA LEU A 366 -15.45 5.74 -1.75
C LEU A 366 -13.99 5.27 -1.60
N ALA A 367 -13.13 6.04 -0.93
CA ALA A 367 -11.76 5.62 -0.67
C ALA A 367 -11.70 4.35 0.21
N ALA A 368 -12.57 4.21 1.20
CA ALA A 368 -12.67 3.00 2.01
C ALA A 368 -13.11 1.77 1.21
N ILE A 369 -14.03 1.93 0.25
CA ILE A 369 -14.44 0.87 -0.68
C ILE A 369 -13.22 0.41 -1.50
N ILE A 370 -12.46 1.33 -2.08
CA ILE A 370 -11.25 0.97 -2.86
C ILE A 370 -10.26 0.21 -1.97
N ASN A 371 -9.93 0.77 -0.80
CA ASN A 371 -8.95 0.19 0.12
C ASN A 371 -9.37 -1.16 0.73
N ALA A 372 -10.66 -1.50 0.69
CA ALA A 372 -11.15 -2.81 1.16
C ALA A 372 -10.77 -3.96 0.21
N TYR A 373 -10.43 -3.66 -1.04
CA TYR A 373 -10.18 -4.65 -2.07
C TYR A 373 -8.83 -4.47 -2.76
N ALA A 374 -8.53 -3.24 -3.19
CA ALA A 374 -7.39 -2.91 -4.02
C ALA A 374 -6.20 -2.42 -3.18
N PRO A 375 -4.95 -2.81 -3.51
CA PRO A 375 -3.76 -2.29 -2.85
C PRO A 375 -3.66 -0.75 -2.91
N HIS A 376 -3.20 -0.13 -1.82
CA HIS A 376 -2.88 1.29 -1.79
C HIS A 376 -1.45 1.57 -2.31
N ASP A 377 -1.21 1.21 -3.57
CA ASP A 377 0.06 1.41 -4.27
C ASP A 377 -0.16 1.53 -5.80
N SER A 378 0.92 1.63 -6.57
CA SER A 378 0.87 1.80 -8.02
C SER A 378 0.40 0.58 -8.83
N THR A 379 0.12 -0.55 -8.19
CA THR A 379 -0.45 -1.74 -8.85
C THR A 379 -1.95 -1.60 -9.09
N THR A 380 -2.63 -0.70 -8.38
CA THR A 380 -4.03 -0.35 -8.62
C THR A 380 -4.16 0.74 -9.68
N SER A 381 -5.06 0.56 -10.64
CA SER A 381 -5.51 1.61 -11.56
C SER A 381 -6.96 2.00 -11.27
N VAL A 382 -7.21 3.29 -11.15
CA VAL A 382 -8.55 3.86 -10.93
C VAL A 382 -9.03 4.53 -12.22
N HIS A 383 -10.21 4.13 -12.68
CA HIS A 383 -10.87 4.52 -13.92
C HIS A 383 -12.18 5.23 -13.59
N ALA A 384 -12.36 6.45 -14.07
CA ALA A 384 -13.51 7.30 -13.72
C ALA A 384 -13.84 8.34 -14.81
N PRO A 385 -15.05 8.94 -14.78
CA PRO A 385 -15.39 10.12 -15.58
C PRO A 385 -14.35 11.22 -15.48
N ASP A 386 -14.00 11.84 -16.60
CA ASP A 386 -13.10 12.98 -16.60
C ASP A 386 -13.73 14.17 -15.84
N PHE A 387 -12.96 14.77 -14.94
CA PHE A 387 -13.38 15.94 -14.17
C PHE A 387 -13.21 17.25 -14.97
N ASP A 388 -12.51 17.23 -16.10
CA ASP A 388 -12.37 18.38 -17.00
C ASP A 388 -13.69 18.65 -17.75
N ARG A 389 -14.32 19.78 -17.38
CA ARG A 389 -15.63 20.18 -17.92
C ARG A 389 -15.60 20.50 -19.40
N ASP A 390 -14.48 20.98 -19.93
CA ASP A 390 -14.37 21.34 -21.35
C ASP A 390 -14.29 20.07 -22.22
N LEU A 391 -13.62 19.03 -21.71
CA LEU A 391 -13.56 17.73 -22.39
C LEU A 391 -14.91 17.01 -22.34
N GLN A 392 -15.60 17.04 -21.20
CA GLN A 392 -16.91 16.40 -21.00
C GLN A 392 -18.08 17.16 -21.63
N THR A 393 -17.92 18.44 -21.97
CA THR A 393 -18.98 19.19 -22.67
C THR A 393 -19.01 18.79 -24.14
N THR A 394 -20.12 18.24 -24.62
CA THR A 394 -20.29 17.81 -26.02
C THR A 394 -20.27 19.02 -26.98
N GLN A 395 -19.52 18.89 -28.08
CA GLN A 395 -19.34 19.87 -29.16
C GLN A 395 -19.75 19.29 -30.53
N ALA A 396 -20.69 18.33 -30.53
CA ALA A 396 -21.29 17.79 -31.74
C ALA A 396 -22.47 18.67 -32.24
N PRO A 397 -22.76 18.71 -33.55
CA PRO A 397 -23.89 19.46 -34.11
C PRO A 397 -25.25 19.14 -33.47
N GLU A 398 -25.45 17.88 -33.08
CA GLU A 398 -26.67 17.35 -32.49
C GLU A 398 -26.86 17.78 -31.03
N CYS A 399 -25.77 18.11 -30.31
CA CYS A 399 -25.79 18.56 -28.93
C CYS A 399 -24.64 19.56 -28.65
N TYR A 400 -24.71 20.74 -29.28
CA TYR A 400 -23.65 21.74 -29.17
C TYR A 400 -23.66 22.42 -27.80
N ASN A 401 -22.51 22.38 -27.10
CA ASN A 401 -22.32 22.93 -25.76
C ASN A 401 -23.25 22.30 -24.71
N CYS A 402 -23.59 21.02 -24.89
CA CYS A 402 -24.29 20.24 -23.89
C CYS A 402 -23.30 19.77 -22.82
N SER A 403 -23.50 20.20 -21.58
CA SER A 403 -22.76 19.65 -20.45
C SER A 403 -23.10 18.17 -20.29
N ASP A 404 -22.13 17.41 -19.80
CA ASP A 404 -22.34 16.02 -19.39
C ASP A 404 -23.33 15.90 -18.23
N HIS A 405 -23.72 14.68 -17.91
CA HIS A 405 -24.62 14.38 -16.80
C HIS A 405 -24.03 14.88 -15.49
N ALA A 406 -24.84 15.58 -14.69
CA ALA A 406 -24.39 16.19 -13.44
C ALA A 406 -23.76 15.16 -12.46
N ASP A 407 -24.31 13.95 -12.40
CA ASP A 407 -23.72 12.86 -11.60
C ASP A 407 -22.38 12.37 -12.13
N HIS A 408 -22.16 12.28 -13.45
CA HIS A 408 -20.86 11.90 -14.04
C HIS A 408 -19.79 12.90 -13.62
N LEU A 409 -20.12 14.18 -13.74
CA LEU A 409 -19.26 15.29 -13.33
C LEU A 409 -18.95 15.27 -11.83
N ALA A 410 -19.93 14.97 -10.98
CA ALA A 410 -19.74 14.85 -9.53
C ALA A 410 -18.90 13.64 -9.14
N VAL A 411 -19.08 12.49 -9.81
CA VAL A 411 -18.23 11.31 -9.60
C VAL A 411 -16.79 11.59 -10.03
N GLY A 412 -16.59 12.27 -11.17
CA GLY A 412 -15.26 12.74 -11.58
C GLY A 412 -14.58 13.60 -10.51
N ASP A 413 -15.31 14.52 -9.88
CA ASP A 413 -14.80 15.33 -8.76
C ASP A 413 -14.47 14.47 -7.53
N ALA A 414 -15.35 13.52 -7.18
CA ALA A 414 -15.17 12.66 -6.01
C ALA A 414 -13.91 11.81 -6.14
N VAL A 415 -13.70 11.22 -7.33
CA VAL A 415 -12.51 10.44 -7.62
C VAL A 415 -11.29 11.35 -7.68
N ASN A 416 -11.41 12.57 -8.20
CA ASN A 416 -10.29 13.52 -8.23
C ASN A 416 -9.85 13.89 -6.81
N ASP A 417 -10.80 14.11 -5.91
CA ASP A 417 -10.54 14.41 -4.50
C ASP A 417 -9.78 13.29 -3.81
N ILE A 418 -10.23 12.03 -3.92
CA ILE A 418 -9.61 10.89 -3.23
C ILE A 418 -8.31 10.42 -3.88
N THR A 419 -8.07 10.77 -5.15
CA THR A 419 -6.86 10.34 -5.87
C THR A 419 -5.83 11.45 -5.97
N ILE A 420 -6.06 12.46 -6.81
CA ILE A 420 -5.15 13.60 -7.00
C ILE A 420 -5.13 14.47 -5.74
N GLY A 421 -6.30 14.80 -5.19
CA GLY A 421 -6.44 15.68 -4.02
C GLY A 421 -5.75 15.14 -2.76
N GLN A 422 -5.71 13.80 -2.58
CA GLN A 422 -5.02 13.14 -1.47
C GLN A 422 -3.62 12.60 -1.83
N ASN A 423 -3.12 12.85 -3.04
CA ASN A 423 -1.84 12.31 -3.52
C ASN A 423 -1.74 10.78 -3.36
N ALA A 424 -2.82 10.06 -3.70
CA ALA A 424 -2.86 8.60 -3.65
C ALA A 424 -1.87 8.00 -4.69
N PRO A 425 -1.24 6.85 -4.38
CA PRO A 425 -0.22 6.22 -5.22
C PRO A 425 -0.81 5.45 -6.43
N TRP A 426 -2.13 5.41 -6.55
CA TRP A 426 -2.83 4.70 -7.63
C TRP A 426 -2.55 5.32 -9.00
N ARG A 427 -2.50 4.46 -10.03
CA ARG A 427 -2.57 4.93 -11.42
C ARG A 427 -4.00 5.40 -11.71
N ARG A 428 -4.15 6.32 -12.66
CA ARG A 428 -5.44 6.95 -12.97
C ARG A 428 -5.70 7.00 -14.48
N ALA A 429 -6.95 6.78 -14.87
CA ALA A 429 -7.47 6.98 -16.21
C ALA A 429 -8.82 7.71 -16.14
N TRP A 430 -8.88 8.87 -16.80
CA TRP A 430 -10.02 9.79 -16.79
C TRP A 430 -10.71 9.73 -18.15
N TYR A 431 -11.92 9.19 -18.20
CA TYR A 431 -12.63 8.83 -19.43
C TYR A 431 -13.59 9.91 -19.89
N ILE A 432 -13.71 10.04 -21.20
CA ILE A 432 -14.69 10.91 -21.84
C ILE A 432 -16.00 10.16 -22.00
N ASP A 433 -17.09 10.70 -21.47
CA ASP A 433 -18.39 10.04 -21.45
C ASP A 433 -19.21 10.42 -22.70
N TYR A 434 -20.33 11.14 -22.55
CA TYR A 434 -21.28 11.38 -23.63
C TYR A 434 -20.72 12.01 -24.91
N PRO A 435 -19.67 12.86 -24.90
CA PRO A 435 -19.09 13.36 -26.15
C PRO A 435 -18.71 12.25 -27.15
N ILE A 436 -18.28 11.07 -26.68
CA ILE A 436 -17.95 9.95 -27.59
C ILE A 436 -19.21 9.39 -28.25
N CYS A 437 -20.31 9.31 -27.52
CA CYS A 437 -21.58 8.78 -28.01
C CYS A 437 -22.29 9.71 -29.00
N TRP A 438 -22.13 11.03 -28.82
CA TRP A 438 -22.60 12.04 -29.76
C TRP A 438 -21.70 12.18 -31.00
N ALA A 439 -20.67 11.34 -31.15
CA ALA A 439 -19.70 11.39 -32.24
C ALA A 439 -19.05 12.77 -32.38
N ASP A 440 -18.70 13.38 -31.25
CA ASP A 440 -17.99 14.65 -31.22
C ASP A 440 -16.71 14.58 -32.07
N PRO A 441 -16.46 15.57 -32.96
CA PRO A 441 -15.33 15.53 -33.88
C PRO A 441 -13.96 15.55 -33.19
N ARG A 442 -13.88 15.90 -31.90
CA ARG A 442 -12.66 15.80 -31.09
C ARG A 442 -12.28 14.34 -30.78
N PHE A 443 -13.24 13.43 -30.82
CA PHE A 443 -13.10 12.03 -30.45
C PHE A 443 -13.52 11.12 -31.63
N PRO A 444 -12.71 11.03 -32.70
CA PRO A 444 -12.99 10.13 -33.81
C PRO A 444 -13.01 8.65 -33.37
N GLU A 445 -13.47 7.72 -34.21
CA GLU A 445 -13.44 6.29 -33.87
C GLU A 445 -11.99 5.82 -33.62
N ASN A 446 -11.75 5.11 -32.51
CA ASN A 446 -10.41 4.67 -32.12
C ASN A 446 -10.33 3.20 -31.67
N LEU A 447 -11.48 2.53 -31.45
CA LEU A 447 -11.48 1.11 -31.12
C LEU A 447 -11.35 0.25 -32.38
N ASP A 448 -10.52 -0.80 -32.28
CA ASP A 448 -10.46 -1.83 -33.30
C ASP A 448 -11.69 -2.76 -33.24
N SER A 449 -11.81 -3.70 -34.20
CA SER A 449 -12.97 -4.59 -34.28
C SER A 449 -13.11 -5.52 -33.08
N ASN A 450 -12.01 -5.87 -32.40
CA ASN A 450 -12.05 -6.72 -31.21
C ASN A 450 -12.54 -5.93 -30.00
N ALA A 451 -11.96 -4.77 -29.74
CA ALA A 451 -12.36 -3.85 -28.68
C ALA A 451 -13.83 -3.41 -28.82
N TYR A 452 -14.25 -3.04 -30.03
CA TYR A 452 -15.66 -2.74 -30.35
C TYR A 452 -16.58 -3.92 -29.98
N SER A 453 -16.22 -5.13 -30.40
CA SER A 453 -17.06 -6.32 -30.17
C SER A 453 -17.19 -6.64 -28.68
N VAL A 454 -16.10 -6.53 -27.92
CA VAL A 454 -16.08 -6.71 -26.46
C VAL A 454 -16.95 -5.65 -25.78
N LYS A 455 -16.73 -4.37 -26.10
CA LYS A 455 -17.47 -3.24 -25.52
C LYS A 455 -18.97 -3.38 -25.76
N LYS A 456 -19.35 -3.59 -27.03
CA LYS A 456 -20.75 -3.81 -27.41
C LYS A 456 -21.36 -5.01 -26.70
N ALA A 457 -20.68 -6.16 -26.68
CA ALA A 457 -21.25 -7.35 -26.05
C ALA A 457 -21.38 -7.21 -24.52
N THR A 458 -20.44 -6.50 -23.88
CA THR A 458 -20.51 -6.15 -22.46
C THR A 458 -21.75 -5.30 -22.17
N PHE A 459 -22.01 -4.26 -22.97
CA PHE A 459 -23.21 -3.44 -22.82
C PHE A 459 -24.50 -4.22 -23.15
N MET A 460 -24.48 -5.05 -24.20
CA MET A 460 -25.66 -5.84 -24.57
C MET A 460 -26.06 -6.84 -23.48
N ALA A 461 -25.11 -7.39 -22.72
CA ALA A 461 -25.42 -8.23 -21.56
C ALA A 461 -26.23 -7.48 -20.49
N TYR A 462 -25.90 -6.21 -20.25
CA TYR A 462 -26.70 -5.32 -19.40
C TYR A 462 -28.08 -5.06 -20.03
N SER A 463 -28.12 -4.59 -21.28
CA SER A 463 -29.37 -4.19 -21.95
C SER A 463 -30.36 -5.36 -22.07
N ASP A 464 -29.88 -6.56 -22.38
CA ASP A 464 -30.71 -7.76 -22.50
C ASP A 464 -31.31 -8.15 -21.14
N LYS A 465 -30.54 -8.01 -20.05
CA LYS A 465 -31.04 -8.32 -18.71
C LYS A 465 -32.06 -7.29 -18.22
N VAL A 466 -31.80 -6.00 -18.44
CA VAL A 466 -32.77 -4.95 -18.13
C VAL A 466 -34.07 -5.15 -18.92
N LYS A 467 -33.96 -5.50 -20.22
CA LYS A 467 -35.11 -5.83 -21.06
C LYS A 467 -35.89 -7.04 -20.56
N GLU A 468 -35.21 -8.09 -20.12
CA GLU A 468 -35.85 -9.28 -19.53
C GLU A 468 -36.72 -8.89 -18.33
N LEU A 469 -36.22 -8.02 -17.46
CA LEU A 469 -36.86 -7.67 -16.19
C LEU A 469 -37.91 -6.55 -16.29
N THR A 470 -37.71 -5.61 -17.22
CA THR A 470 -38.54 -4.38 -17.32
C THR A 470 -39.33 -4.28 -18.61
N GLY A 471 -38.96 -5.05 -19.64
CA GLY A 471 -39.46 -4.89 -21.00
C GLY A 471 -38.83 -3.72 -21.77
N VAL A 472 -37.93 -2.97 -21.16
CA VAL A 472 -37.24 -1.82 -21.78
C VAL A 472 -35.96 -2.29 -22.46
N ASP A 473 -35.92 -2.13 -23.78
CA ASP A 473 -34.73 -2.40 -24.59
C ASP A 473 -33.97 -1.07 -24.79
N GLU A 474 -32.96 -0.82 -23.96
CA GLU A 474 -32.21 0.43 -23.99
C GLU A 474 -31.49 0.65 -25.32
N TYR A 475 -30.85 -0.40 -25.84
CA TYR A 475 -30.19 -0.35 -27.14
C TYR A 475 -31.18 0.05 -28.27
N ALA A 476 -32.39 -0.52 -28.27
CA ALA A 476 -33.39 -0.21 -29.29
C ALA A 476 -33.94 1.22 -29.25
N GLN A 477 -33.77 1.97 -28.14
CA GLN A 477 -34.25 3.35 -28.05
C GLN A 477 -33.42 4.31 -28.92
N MET A 478 -32.12 4.09 -29.02
CA MET A 478 -31.22 4.98 -29.75
C MET A 478 -30.02 4.25 -30.39
N PRO A 479 -30.23 3.31 -31.33
CA PRO A 479 -29.15 2.45 -31.83
C PRO A 479 -27.93 3.21 -32.36
N TRP A 480 -28.13 4.30 -33.11
CA TRP A 480 -27.02 5.10 -33.66
C TRP A 480 -26.12 5.70 -32.57
N PHE A 481 -26.70 6.11 -31.45
CA PHE A 481 -25.97 6.70 -30.33
C PHE A 481 -25.09 5.66 -29.66
N TRP A 482 -25.69 4.51 -29.33
CA TRP A 482 -24.97 3.40 -28.72
C TRP A 482 -23.85 2.87 -29.61
N GLU A 483 -24.10 2.73 -30.92
CA GLU A 483 -23.06 2.33 -31.87
C GLU A 483 -21.89 3.33 -31.89
N ASN A 484 -22.15 4.63 -31.82
CA ASN A 484 -21.08 5.62 -31.70
C ASN A 484 -20.26 5.47 -30.42
N CYS A 485 -20.91 5.17 -29.29
CA CYS A 485 -20.20 4.87 -28.05
C CYS A 485 -19.29 3.64 -28.22
N PHE A 486 -19.78 2.58 -28.86
CA PHE A 486 -19.06 1.31 -28.98
C PHE A 486 -17.82 1.38 -29.86
N HIS A 487 -17.73 2.37 -30.76
CA HIS A 487 -16.56 2.60 -31.61
C HIS A 487 -15.46 3.43 -30.94
N ARG A 488 -15.70 3.96 -29.73
CA ARG A 488 -14.85 4.96 -29.10
C ARG A 488 -14.57 4.62 -27.65
N ASP A 489 -13.35 4.90 -27.22
CA ASP A 489 -12.96 4.87 -25.81
C ASP A 489 -11.79 5.84 -25.61
N TYR A 490 -12.03 6.94 -24.92
CA TYR A 490 -11.05 8.01 -24.78
C TYR A 490 -10.80 8.29 -23.31
N PHE A 491 -9.53 8.25 -22.92
CA PHE A 491 -9.13 8.65 -21.58
C PHE A 491 -7.77 9.34 -21.58
N ARG A 492 -7.48 10.06 -20.49
CA ARG A 492 -6.14 10.59 -20.19
C ARG A 492 -5.62 10.05 -18.87
N SER A 493 -4.32 9.79 -18.80
CA SER A 493 -3.62 9.52 -17.55
C SER A 493 -3.07 10.82 -16.99
N VAL A 494 -3.33 11.09 -15.72
CA VAL A 494 -3.01 12.36 -15.03
C VAL A 494 -2.29 12.07 -13.73
#